data_AF-A0A821KM55-F1
#
_entry.id   AF-A0A821KM55-F1
#
_cell.length_a   1.000
_cell.length_b   1.000
_cell.length_c   1.000
_cell.angle_alpha   90.00
_cell.angle_beta   90.00
_cell.angle_gamma   90.00
#
_symmetry.space_group_name_H-M   'P 1'
#
loop_
_entity.id
_entity.type
_entity.pdbx_description
1 polymer ?
#
loop_
_entity_poly.entity_id
_entity_poly.type
_entity_poly.pdbx_seq_one_letter_code
_entity_poly.pdbx_strand_id
1 'polypeptide(L)'
;TKTALSTSSVKAVSIFYDNDALYQHQNQDSHTQAIKNTRPLSANSVIDDHNVLYKIVTRKFGQRINPRYLPASLISNVLLTYHNSTFNGAHFGIKRTFYKIRDRLYWPNMYKYIEKHIFILSQLSEK
;
A
#
# COMPACT_ATOMS: atom_id res chain seq x y z
N THR A 1 -12.30 8.31 -27.07
CA THR A 1 -12.56 6.90 -26.68
C THR A 1 -12.44 6.79 -25.18
N LYS A 2 -13.54 6.67 -24.43
CA LYS A 2 -13.53 6.55 -22.96
C LYS A 2 -13.18 5.11 -22.58
N THR A 3 -11.95 4.87 -22.12
CA THR A 3 -11.54 3.56 -21.61
C THR A 3 -12.28 3.29 -20.30
N ALA A 4 -13.18 2.31 -20.28
CA ALA A 4 -13.84 1.86 -19.06
C ALA A 4 -12.79 1.20 -18.15
N LEU A 5 -12.47 1.83 -17.01
CA LEU A 5 -11.72 1.18 -15.94
C LEU A 5 -12.50 -0.05 -15.48
N SER A 6 -11.84 -1.21 -15.40
CA SER A 6 -12.49 -2.43 -14.92
C SER A 6 -12.99 -2.26 -13.48
N THR A 7 -14.11 -2.91 -13.15
CA THR A 7 -14.72 -2.90 -11.81
C THR A 7 -13.73 -3.33 -10.72
N SER A 8 -12.77 -4.19 -11.05
CA SER A 8 -11.65 -4.59 -10.19
C SER A 8 -10.67 -3.43 -9.90
N SER A 9 -10.38 -2.62 -10.91
CA SER A 9 -9.55 -1.41 -10.78
C SER A 9 -10.26 -0.34 -9.95
N VAL A 10 -11.58 -0.16 -10.12
CA VAL A 10 -12.37 0.80 -9.32
C VAL A 10 -12.44 0.38 -7.85
N LYS A 11 -12.65 -0.92 -7.55
CA LYS A 11 -12.60 -1.45 -6.19
C LYS A 11 -11.21 -1.27 -5.56
N ALA A 12 -10.14 -1.61 -6.28
CA ALA A 12 -8.76 -1.40 -5.81
C ALA A 12 -8.49 0.08 -5.51
N VAL A 13 -8.94 0.99 -6.38
CA VAL A 13 -8.84 2.45 -6.20
C VAL A 13 -9.60 2.92 -4.96
N SER A 14 -10.81 2.41 -4.72
CA SER A 14 -11.64 2.79 -3.56
C SER A 14 -11.01 2.41 -2.21
N ILE A 15 -10.34 1.26 -2.13
CA ILE A 15 -9.68 0.77 -0.90
C ILE A 15 -8.52 1.69 -0.47
N PHE A 16 -7.94 2.47 -1.40
CA PHE A 16 -6.91 3.42 -1.02
C PHE A 16 -7.44 4.65 -0.29
N TYR A 17 -8.73 4.94 -0.37
CA TYR A 17 -9.31 6.19 0.15
C TYR A 17 -10.30 5.96 1.27
N ASP A 18 -10.87 4.76 1.37
CA ASP A 18 -11.84 4.40 2.39
C ASP A 18 -11.17 3.75 3.61
N ASN A 19 -11.19 4.47 4.73
CA ASN A 19 -10.64 3.99 6.00
C ASN A 19 -11.44 2.80 6.57
N ASP A 20 -12.76 2.73 6.34
CA ASP A 20 -13.58 1.63 6.80
C ASP A 20 -13.22 0.34 6.05
N ALA A 21 -13.07 0.43 4.73
CA ALA A 21 -12.63 -0.70 3.92
C ALA A 21 -11.23 -1.19 4.35
N LEU A 22 -10.28 -0.27 4.56
CA LEU A 22 -8.94 -0.63 5.03
C LEU A 22 -8.98 -1.26 6.43
N TYR A 23 -9.80 -0.72 7.34
CA TYR A 23 -9.99 -1.27 8.67
C TYR A 23 -10.46 -2.74 8.62
N GLN A 24 -11.44 -3.06 7.77
CA GLN A 24 -11.91 -4.44 7.59
C GLN A 24 -10.79 -5.37 7.14
N HIS A 25 -9.98 -4.95 6.16
CA HIS A 25 -8.85 -5.76 5.70
C HIS A 25 -7.77 -5.94 6.79
N GLN A 26 -7.50 -4.90 7.59
CA GLN A 26 -6.57 -5.00 8.72
C GLN A 26 -7.08 -5.94 9.83
N ASN A 27 -8.39 -6.05 10.00
CA ASN A 27 -8.98 -6.97 10.97
C ASN A 27 -9.02 -8.42 10.48
N GLN A 28 -8.82 -8.65 9.18
CA GLN A 28 -8.71 -10.00 8.61
C GLN A 28 -7.26 -10.46 8.50
N ASP A 29 -6.28 -9.55 8.61
CA ASP A 29 -4.85 -9.85 8.52
C ASP A 29 -4.27 -10.09 9.93
N SER A 30 -3.69 -11.27 10.12
CA SER A 30 -3.18 -11.71 11.42
C SER A 30 -2.02 -10.84 11.91
N HIS A 31 -1.21 -10.30 11.00
CA HIS A 31 -0.06 -9.48 11.36
C HIS A 31 -0.49 -8.09 11.83
N THR A 32 -1.43 -7.44 11.14
CA THR A 32 -1.98 -6.16 11.61
C THR A 32 -2.75 -6.31 12.90
N GLN A 33 -3.49 -7.41 13.09
CA GLN A 33 -4.14 -7.70 14.38
C GLN A 33 -3.14 -7.88 15.52
N ALA A 34 -2.04 -8.62 15.30
CA ALA A 34 -1.01 -8.80 16.32
C ALA A 34 -0.44 -7.45 16.78
N ILE A 35 -0.21 -6.52 15.85
CA ILE A 35 0.24 -5.16 16.17
C ILE A 35 -0.84 -4.40 16.95
N LYS A 36 -2.10 -4.40 16.46
CA LYS A 36 -3.22 -3.72 17.11
C LYS A 36 -3.53 -4.26 18.52
N ASN A 37 -3.21 -5.51 18.80
CA ASN A 37 -3.47 -6.16 20.10
C ASN A 37 -2.30 -6.03 21.09
N THR A 38 -1.14 -5.54 20.65
CA THR A 38 0.01 -5.34 21.54
C THR A 38 -0.24 -4.17 22.51
N ARG A 39 0.09 -4.35 23.79
CA ARG A 39 -0.05 -3.32 24.85
C ARG A 39 1.27 -3.18 25.63
N PRO A 40 1.91 -2.00 25.65
CA PRO A 40 1.55 -0.79 24.90
C PRO A 40 1.69 -1.01 23.38
N LEU A 41 1.00 -0.19 22.58
CA LEU A 41 1.18 -0.22 21.13
C LEU A 41 2.66 0.01 20.80
N SER A 42 3.17 -0.65 19.75
CA SER A 42 4.56 -0.49 19.33
C SER A 42 4.88 1.00 19.10
N ALA A 43 6.02 1.49 19.61
CA ALA A 43 6.42 2.90 19.57
C ALA A 43 6.44 3.52 18.15
N ASN A 44 6.49 2.68 17.12
CA ASN A 44 6.49 3.09 15.72
C ASN A 44 5.14 2.84 15.03
N SER A 45 4.06 2.72 15.79
CA SER A 45 2.70 2.48 15.30
C SER A 45 1.70 3.42 15.98
N VAL A 46 0.63 3.77 15.29
CA VAL A 46 -0.49 4.57 15.82
C VAL A 46 -1.80 4.07 15.21
N ILE A 47 -2.88 4.20 15.96
CA ILE A 47 -4.24 3.89 15.51
C ILE A 47 -5.04 5.21 15.53
N ASP A 48 -5.80 5.48 14.47
CA ASP A 48 -6.69 6.65 14.40
C ASP A 48 -8.07 6.38 15.00
N ASP A 49 -8.96 7.36 14.88
CA ASP A 49 -10.37 7.31 15.27
C ASP A 49 -11.20 6.27 14.50
N HIS A 50 -10.77 5.89 13.29
CA HIS A 50 -11.39 4.84 12.47
C HIS A 50 -10.82 3.45 12.77
N ASN A 51 -10.05 3.29 13.85
CA ASN A 51 -9.34 2.06 14.20
C ASN A 51 -8.37 1.56 13.12
N VAL A 52 -7.92 2.43 12.22
CA VAL A 52 -6.94 2.11 11.18
C VAL A 52 -5.54 2.21 11.76
N LEU A 53 -4.73 1.17 11.51
CA LEU A 53 -3.32 1.13 11.89
C LEU A 53 -2.46 1.90 10.89
N TYR A 54 -1.57 2.74 11.41
CA TYR A 54 -0.55 3.46 10.67
C TYR A 54 0.83 3.16 11.24
N LYS A 55 1.84 3.27 10.38
CA LYS A 55 3.25 3.23 10.77
C LYS A 55 3.73 4.65 11.04
N ILE A 56 4.40 4.89 12.16
CA ILE A 56 5.12 6.14 12.40
C ILE A 56 6.48 6.06 11.70
N VAL A 57 6.76 7.01 10.82
CA VAL A 57 8.03 7.12 10.10
C VAL A 57 8.57 8.54 10.20
N THR A 58 9.82 8.68 10.60
CA THR A 58 10.54 9.96 10.58
C THR A 58 11.39 10.04 9.31
N ARG A 59 11.19 11.09 8.51
CA ARG A 59 11.94 11.40 7.29
C ARG A 59 13.07 12.37 7.58
N LYS A 60 13.79 12.78 6.52
CA LYS A 60 14.80 13.84 6.58
C LYS A 60 14.19 15.09 7.22
N PHE A 61 15.03 15.86 7.93
CA PHE A 61 14.63 17.08 8.64
C PHE A 61 13.57 16.86 9.73
N GLY A 62 13.48 15.65 10.29
CA GLY A 62 12.57 15.36 11.40
C GLY A 62 11.08 15.30 11.02
N GLN A 63 10.74 15.36 9.72
CA GLN A 63 9.36 15.28 9.27
C GLN A 63 8.75 13.93 9.64
N ARG A 64 7.79 13.93 10.56
CA ARG A 64 7.04 12.74 10.95
C ARG A 64 5.85 12.56 10.02
N ILE A 65 5.74 11.38 9.44
CA ILE A 65 4.61 10.97 8.61
C ILE A 65 4.03 9.66 9.14
N ASN A 66 2.74 9.45 8.89
CA ASN A 66 2.01 8.26 9.30
C ASN A 66 1.41 7.56 8.08
N PRO A 67 2.19 6.81 7.28
CA PRO A 67 1.63 6.00 6.20
C PRO A 67 0.70 4.90 6.72
N ARG A 68 -0.37 4.62 5.97
CA ARG A 68 -1.34 3.56 6.25
C ARG A 68 -0.67 2.20 6.22
N TYR A 69 -0.89 1.38 7.25
CA TYR A 69 -0.37 0.03 7.30
C TYR A 69 -1.22 -0.87 6.40
N LEU A 70 -0.61 -1.43 5.36
CA LEU A 70 -1.33 -2.19 4.36
C LEU A 70 -1.26 -3.70 4.69
N PRO A 71 -2.40 -4.40 4.83
CA PRO A 71 -2.43 -5.85 4.98
C PRO A 71 -2.00 -6.55 3.70
N ALA A 72 -1.53 -7.79 3.81
CA ALA A 72 -0.91 -8.51 2.69
C ALA A 72 -1.86 -8.69 1.49
N SER A 73 -3.15 -8.86 1.77
CA SER A 73 -4.23 -9.04 0.78
C SER A 73 -4.38 -7.87 -0.20
N LEU A 74 -3.94 -6.67 0.18
CA LEU A 74 -4.09 -5.47 -0.63
C LEU A 74 -2.85 -5.12 -1.46
N ILE A 75 -1.67 -5.63 -1.09
CA ILE A 75 -0.39 -5.22 -1.68
C ILE A 75 -0.38 -5.43 -3.21
N SER A 76 -0.80 -6.59 -3.70
CA SER A 76 -0.80 -6.89 -5.14
C SER A 76 -1.71 -5.94 -5.93
N ASN A 77 -2.91 -5.64 -5.41
CA ASN A 77 -3.83 -4.71 -6.04
C ASN A 77 -3.25 -3.29 -6.07
N VAL A 78 -2.54 -2.92 -5.01
CA VAL A 78 -1.83 -1.64 -4.95
C VAL A 78 -0.78 -1.57 -6.04
N LEU A 79 0.12 -2.54 -6.10
CA LEU A 79 1.22 -2.54 -7.06
C LEU A 79 0.72 -2.61 -8.49
N LEU A 80 -0.31 -3.41 -8.77
CA LEU A 80 -0.96 -3.47 -10.08
C LEU A 80 -1.52 -2.11 -10.49
N THR A 81 -2.17 -1.39 -9.58
CA THR A 81 -2.72 -0.05 -9.87
C THR A 81 -1.61 0.94 -10.22
N TYR A 82 -0.51 0.94 -9.46
CA TYR A 82 0.63 1.83 -9.70
C TYR A 82 1.48 1.43 -10.91
N HIS A 83 1.51 0.14 -11.27
CA HIS A 83 2.22 -0.38 -12.43
C HIS A 83 1.42 -0.18 -13.73
N ASN A 84 0.13 -0.52 -13.73
CA ASN A 84 -0.71 -0.53 -14.93
C ASN A 84 -1.37 0.82 -15.24
N SER A 85 -1.32 1.83 -14.35
CA SER A 85 -1.91 3.12 -14.70
C SER A 85 -1.08 3.82 -15.78
N THR A 86 -1.53 3.75 -17.02
CA THR A 86 -1.09 4.60 -18.14
C THR A 86 -1.24 6.09 -17.80
N PHE A 87 -2.14 6.41 -16.86
CA PHE A 87 -2.45 7.74 -16.35
C PHE A 87 -1.27 8.49 -15.70
N ASN A 88 -0.17 7.80 -15.36
CA ASN A 88 0.96 8.39 -14.65
C ASN A 88 2.29 8.39 -15.45
N GLY A 89 2.23 8.08 -16.74
CA GLY A 89 3.41 7.88 -17.60
C GLY A 89 4.04 6.50 -17.34
N ALA A 90 3.93 5.61 -18.34
CA ALA A 90 4.15 4.17 -18.30
C ALA A 90 5.44 3.67 -17.59
N HIS A 91 5.39 2.43 -17.08
CA HIS A 91 6.48 1.67 -16.44
C HIS A 91 7.25 2.44 -15.36
N PHE A 92 6.61 2.65 -14.21
CA PHE A 92 7.36 3.02 -13.02
C PHE A 92 8.31 1.87 -12.64
N GLY A 93 9.60 2.05 -12.89
CA GLY A 93 10.63 1.17 -12.33
C GLY A 93 10.54 1.14 -10.80
N ILE A 94 11.13 0.11 -10.20
CA ILE A 94 11.07 -0.22 -8.75
C ILE A 94 11.18 1.01 -7.85
N LYS A 95 12.21 1.84 -8.08
CA LYS A 95 12.45 3.07 -7.31
C LYS A 95 11.28 4.05 -7.44
N ARG A 96 10.82 4.34 -8.65
CA ARG A 96 9.77 5.34 -8.90
C ARG A 96 8.45 4.90 -8.23
N THR A 97 8.11 3.61 -8.28
CA THR A 97 6.95 3.05 -7.56
C THR A 97 7.10 3.21 -6.06
N PHE A 98 8.24 2.81 -5.49
CA PHE A 98 8.50 2.96 -4.05
C PHE A 98 8.39 4.42 -3.59
N TYR A 99 9.08 5.35 -4.25
CA TYR A 99 9.05 6.76 -3.86
C TYR A 99 7.66 7.38 -3.96
N LYS A 100 6.83 6.93 -4.90
CA LYS A 100 5.47 7.43 -5.07
C LYS A 100 4.52 7.03 -3.95
N ILE A 101 4.67 5.80 -3.41
CA ILE A 101 3.71 5.26 -2.44
C ILE A 101 4.18 5.33 -0.99
N ARG A 102 5.50 5.44 -0.75
CA ARG A 102 6.09 5.26 0.59
C ARG A 102 5.65 6.27 1.65
N ASP A 103 5.13 7.41 1.24
CA ASP A 103 4.67 8.44 2.18
C ASP A 103 3.18 8.31 2.51
N ARG A 104 2.47 7.41 1.80
CA ARG A 104 1.04 7.13 2.00
C ARG A 104 0.80 5.73 2.56
N LEU A 105 1.64 4.77 2.17
CA LEU A 105 1.47 3.33 2.44
C LEU A 105 2.73 2.74 3.05
N TYR A 106 2.54 1.73 3.89
CA TYR A 106 3.61 0.97 4.51
C TYR A 106 3.22 -0.51 4.62
N TRP A 107 4.18 -1.39 4.33
CA TRP A 107 4.16 -2.78 4.76
C TRP A 107 5.61 -3.26 5.01
N PRO A 108 5.81 -4.34 5.79
CA PRO A 108 7.15 -4.88 6.02
C PRO A 108 7.83 -5.25 4.69
N ASN A 109 9.13 -4.93 4.57
CA ASN A 109 9.93 -5.22 3.37
C ASN A 109 9.37 -4.65 2.06
N MET A 110 8.67 -3.50 2.13
CA MET A 110 8.00 -2.87 0.99
C MET A 110 8.85 -2.77 -0.27
N TYR A 111 10.10 -2.32 -0.16
CA TYR A 111 10.99 -2.20 -1.33
C TYR A 111 11.24 -3.56 -2.02
N LYS A 112 11.58 -4.60 -1.26
CA LYS A 112 11.82 -5.95 -1.78
C LYS A 112 10.56 -6.55 -2.42
N TYR A 113 9.39 -6.27 -1.84
CA TYR A 113 8.12 -6.75 -2.39
C TYR A 113 7.80 -6.06 -3.73
N ILE A 114 8.03 -4.75 -3.82
CA ILE A 114 7.87 -3.98 -5.06
C ILE A 114 8.82 -4.50 -6.15
N GLU A 115 10.08 -4.73 -5.79
CA GLU A 115 11.10 -5.29 -6.69
C GLU A 115 10.67 -6.62 -7.30
N LYS A 116 10.28 -7.59 -6.44
CA LYS A 116 9.80 -8.89 -6.89
C LYS A 116 8.57 -8.78 -7.79
N HIS A 117 7.60 -7.94 -7.41
CA HIS A 117 6.33 -7.83 -8.13
C HIS A 117 6.51 -7.18 -9.51
N ILE A 118 7.30 -6.11 -9.60
CA ILE A 118 7.59 -5.44 -10.88
C ILE A 118 8.42 -6.36 -11.79
N PHE A 119 9.39 -7.09 -11.24
CA PHE A 119 10.13 -8.09 -12.01
C PHE A 119 9.18 -9.12 -12.63
N ILE A 120 8.27 -9.72 -11.85
CA ILE A 120 7.29 -10.68 -12.37
C ILE A 120 6.40 -10.05 -13.46
N LEU A 121 5.90 -8.83 -13.23
CA LEU A 121 5.04 -8.16 -14.22
C LEU A 121 5.79 -7.84 -15.52
N SER A 122 7.07 -7.47 -15.47
CA SER A 122 7.87 -7.25 -16.68
C SER A 122 8.02 -8.52 -17.53
N GLN A 123 8.15 -9.69 -16.90
CA GLN A 123 8.32 -10.96 -17.60
C GLN A 123 7.01 -11.49 -18.21
N LEU A 124 5.85 -11.06 -17.70
CA LEU A 124 4.53 -11.43 -18.21
C LEU A 124 4.04 -10.52 -19.34
N SER A 125 4.58 -9.31 -19.45
CA SER A 125 4.26 -8.35 -20.52
C SER A 125 4.93 -8.67 -21.86
N GLU A 126 5.91 -9.59 -21.86
CA GLU A 126 6.71 -9.97 -23.04
C GLU A 126 6.24 -11.28 -23.69
N LYS A 127 5.09 -11.82 -23.27
CA LYS A 127 4.42 -12.99 -23.86
C LYS A 127 3.05 -12.61 -24.43
#